data_AF-A0A7S2V7L0-F1
#
_entry.id   AF-A0A7S2V7L0-F1
#
_cell.length_a   1.000
_cell.length_b   1.000
_cell.length_c   1.000
_cell.angle_alpha   90.00
_cell.angle_beta   90.00
_cell.angle_gamma   90.00
#
_symmetry.space_group_name_H-M   'P 1'
#
loop_
_entity.id
_entity.type
_entity.pdbx_description
1 polymer ?
#
loop_
_entity_poly.entity_id
_entity_poly.type
_entity_poly.pdbx_seq_one_letter_code
_entity_poly.pdbx_strand_id
1 'polypeptide(L)'
;WGVGTSIPSPVWAATRAPLGDLLYILLRVREATEQESRLIKTGKFKDIQRANIKLAVKFMVENYRLADTFVSASAYLEGTDKRVSAGQVGQNAVQNLQTILEYFDSSDVQNLKVGSDSLAGKEQLVLKGLDATRRNLDDFLSYFPAGEIDAAKQKILAENALNEKEFDPELGFILNLKPTQ
;
A
#
# COMPACT_ATOMS: atom_id res chain seq x y z
N TRP A 1 47.90 -8.84 33.60
CA TRP A 1 47.09 -9.91 33.00
C TRP A 1 45.63 -9.65 33.30
N GLY A 2 44.95 -8.89 32.44
CA GLY A 2 43.53 -8.55 32.59
C GLY A 2 42.68 -9.55 31.80
N VAL A 3 41.78 -10.24 32.47
CA VAL A 3 40.82 -11.17 31.86
C VAL A 3 39.70 -10.34 31.23
N GLY A 4 39.70 -10.23 29.90
CA GLY A 4 38.60 -9.63 29.15
C GLY A 4 37.46 -10.64 29.00
N THR A 5 36.41 -10.49 29.80
CA THR A 5 35.15 -11.20 29.58
C THR A 5 34.37 -10.48 28.47
N SER A 6 34.38 -11.03 27.26
CA SER A 6 33.48 -10.62 26.20
C SER A 6 32.05 -11.04 26.57
N ILE A 7 31.18 -10.06 26.80
CA ILE A 7 29.74 -10.30 26.95
C ILE A 7 29.22 -10.58 25.53
N PRO A 8 28.61 -11.74 25.24
CA PRO A 8 28.00 -11.98 23.94
C PRO A 8 26.79 -11.06 23.79
N SER A 9 26.80 -10.23 22.74
CA SER A 9 25.62 -9.44 22.36
C SER A 9 24.45 -10.37 22.08
N PRO A 10 23.24 -10.10 22.60
CA PRO A 10 22.08 -10.89 22.26
C PRO A 10 21.77 -10.70 20.78
N VAL A 11 21.94 -11.76 19.99
CA VAL A 11 21.42 -11.83 18.63
C VAL A 11 19.90 -11.95 18.77
N TRP A 12 19.21 -10.81 18.76
CA TRP A 12 17.77 -10.81 18.53
C TRP A 12 17.57 -11.29 17.09
N ALA A 13 17.36 -12.59 16.90
CA ALA A 13 16.89 -13.11 15.64
C ALA A 13 15.54 -12.44 15.35
N ALA A 14 15.52 -11.49 14.42
CA ALA A 14 14.30 -10.84 14.00
C ALA A 14 13.30 -11.94 13.57
N THR A 15 12.27 -12.15 14.38
CA THR A 15 11.27 -13.18 14.10
C THR A 15 10.55 -12.77 12.82
N ARG A 16 10.52 -13.66 11.84
CA ARG A 16 9.87 -13.42 10.57
C ARG A 16 8.38 -13.12 10.80
N ALA A 17 7.87 -12.05 10.20
CA ALA A 17 6.45 -11.74 10.26
C ALA A 17 5.61 -12.90 9.69
N PRO A 18 4.48 -13.27 10.35
CA PRO A 18 3.57 -14.29 9.84
C PRO A 18 3.09 -13.97 8.41
N LEU A 19 2.93 -15.00 7.57
CA LEU A 19 2.47 -14.82 6.19
C LEU A 19 1.12 -14.08 6.12
N GLY A 20 0.16 -14.45 6.97
CA GLY A 20 -1.15 -13.81 7.03
C GLY A 20 -1.09 -12.30 7.27
N ASP A 21 -0.16 -11.83 8.11
CA ASP A 21 0.01 -10.39 8.39
C ASP A 21 0.59 -9.65 7.18
N LEU A 22 1.51 -10.28 6.46
CA LEU A 22 2.09 -9.73 5.23
C LEU A 22 1.03 -9.64 4.12
N LEU A 23 0.24 -10.69 3.94
CA LEU A 23 -0.85 -10.71 2.96
C LEU A 23 -1.94 -9.69 3.31
N TYR A 24 -2.25 -9.53 4.60
CA TYR A 24 -3.15 -8.50 5.09
C TYR A 24 -2.67 -7.09 4.71
N ILE A 25 -1.38 -6.78 4.90
CA ILE A 25 -0.80 -5.49 4.50
C ILE A 25 -0.95 -5.26 2.99
N LEU A 26 -0.60 -6.26 2.15
CA LEU A 26 -0.70 -6.14 0.69
C LEU A 26 -2.16 -5.92 0.24
N LEU A 27 -3.11 -6.62 0.86
CA LEU A 27 -4.53 -6.45 0.58
C LEU A 27 -5.06 -5.09 1.05
N ARG A 28 -4.53 -4.53 2.15
CA ARG A 28 -4.84 -3.16 2.57
C ARG A 28 -4.35 -2.11 1.58
N VAL A 29 -3.14 -2.28 1.05
CA VAL A 29 -2.63 -1.41 -0.03
C VAL A 29 -3.50 -1.55 -1.28
N ARG A 30 -3.86 -2.77 -1.67
CA ARG A 30 -4.79 -3.02 -2.79
C ARG A 30 -6.11 -2.29 -2.59
N GLU A 31 -6.74 -2.40 -1.42
CA GLU A 31 -7.97 -1.68 -1.10
C GLU A 31 -7.79 -0.16 -1.16
N ALA A 32 -6.68 0.36 -0.62
CA ALA A 32 -6.38 1.79 -0.64
C ALA A 32 -6.26 2.32 -2.07
N THR A 33 -5.64 1.58 -3.00
CA THR A 33 -5.58 2.00 -4.41
C THR A 33 -6.97 2.05 -5.09
N GLU A 34 -7.89 1.13 -4.75
CA GLU A 34 -9.29 1.19 -5.22
C GLU A 34 -10.02 2.38 -4.63
N GLN A 35 -9.81 2.62 -3.35
CA GLN A 35 -10.35 3.74 -2.63
C GLN A 35 -9.93 5.06 -3.31
N GLU A 36 -8.64 5.30 -3.50
CA GLU A 36 -8.15 6.51 -4.15
C GLU A 36 -8.64 6.63 -5.61
N SER A 37 -8.70 5.51 -6.34
CA SER A 37 -9.22 5.52 -7.71
C SER A 37 -10.70 5.96 -7.78
N ARG A 38 -11.55 5.49 -6.86
CA ARG A 38 -12.95 5.90 -6.78
C ARG A 38 -13.08 7.37 -6.40
N LEU A 39 -12.27 7.81 -5.45
CA LEU A 39 -12.24 9.19 -5.01
C LEU A 39 -11.91 10.15 -6.16
N ILE A 40 -10.88 9.84 -6.96
CA ILE A 40 -10.53 10.63 -8.15
C ILE A 40 -11.66 10.62 -9.18
N LYS A 41 -12.22 9.45 -9.50
CA LYS A 41 -13.26 9.30 -10.55
C LYS A 41 -14.57 9.98 -10.21
N THR A 42 -14.97 9.95 -8.93
CA THR A 42 -16.25 10.53 -8.51
C THR A 42 -16.20 12.04 -8.39
N GLY A 43 -15.00 12.64 -8.34
CA GLY A 43 -14.84 14.08 -8.21
C GLY A 43 -15.42 14.65 -6.91
N LYS A 44 -15.72 13.82 -5.91
CA LYS A 44 -16.34 14.21 -4.63
C LYS A 44 -15.42 15.06 -3.73
N PHE A 45 -14.33 15.59 -4.26
CA PHE A 45 -13.35 16.37 -3.51
C PHE A 45 -13.53 17.89 -3.66
N LYS A 46 -13.30 18.60 -2.56
CA LYS A 46 -12.82 19.99 -2.56
C LYS A 46 -11.28 19.97 -2.73
N ASP A 47 -10.67 21.05 -3.20
CA ASP A 47 -9.23 21.09 -3.59
C ASP A 47 -8.25 20.62 -2.50
N ILE A 48 -8.55 20.86 -1.21
CA ILE A 48 -7.73 20.38 -0.07
C ILE A 48 -7.68 18.85 -0.01
N GLN A 49 -8.74 18.15 -0.38
CA GLN A 49 -8.79 16.69 -0.34
C GLN A 49 -8.09 16.07 -1.56
N ARG A 50 -7.98 16.79 -2.68
CA ARG A 50 -7.12 16.39 -3.82
C ARG A 50 -5.64 16.37 -3.45
N ALA A 51 -5.20 17.24 -2.55
CA ALA A 51 -3.83 17.23 -2.02
C ALA A 51 -3.51 15.98 -1.18
N ASN A 52 -4.52 15.27 -0.68
CA ASN A 52 -4.31 14.08 0.16
C ASN A 52 -3.92 12.82 -0.62
N ILE A 53 -4.06 12.79 -1.95
CA ILE A 53 -3.74 11.60 -2.76
C ILE A 53 -2.24 11.29 -2.74
N LYS A 54 -1.40 12.33 -2.84
CA LYS A 54 0.07 12.20 -2.72
C LYS A 54 0.44 11.58 -1.38
N LEU A 55 -0.18 12.05 -0.29
CA LEU A 55 0.03 11.52 1.06
C LEU A 55 -0.46 10.07 1.19
N ALA A 56 -1.63 9.73 0.63
CA ALA A 56 -2.15 8.38 0.64
C ALA A 56 -1.20 7.41 -0.09
N VAL A 57 -0.70 7.79 -1.28
CA VAL A 57 0.30 7.00 -2.03
C VAL A 57 1.61 6.88 -1.24
N LYS A 58 2.05 7.94 -0.57
CA LYS A 58 3.24 7.90 0.30
C LYS A 58 3.05 6.90 1.44
N PHE A 59 1.89 6.90 2.10
CA PHE A 59 1.57 5.91 3.14
C PHE A 59 1.49 4.47 2.60
N MET A 60 1.00 4.27 1.38
CA MET A 60 1.02 2.96 0.71
C MET A 60 2.44 2.40 0.58
N VAL A 61 3.42 3.24 0.28
CA VAL A 61 4.83 2.82 0.10
C VAL A 61 5.57 2.72 1.44
N GLU A 62 5.56 3.78 2.23
CA GLU A 62 6.43 3.95 3.40
C GLU A 62 5.86 3.28 4.65
N ASN A 63 4.62 3.59 5.03
CA ASN A 63 4.05 3.11 6.30
C ASN A 63 3.76 1.60 6.26
N TYR A 64 3.34 1.09 5.10
CA TYR A 64 3.18 -0.34 4.89
C TYR A 64 4.48 -1.07 4.55
N ARG A 65 5.61 -0.34 4.45
CA ARG A 65 6.92 -0.87 4.06
C ARG A 65 6.80 -1.81 2.87
N LEU A 66 6.13 -1.35 1.81
CA LEU A 66 5.56 -2.23 0.79
C LEU A 66 6.61 -3.13 0.12
N ALA A 67 7.80 -2.57 -0.17
CA ALA A 67 8.92 -3.32 -0.72
C ALA A 67 9.38 -4.46 0.21
N ASP A 68 9.55 -4.18 1.50
CA ASP A 68 9.94 -5.18 2.50
C ASP A 68 8.87 -6.26 2.67
N THR A 69 7.59 -5.87 2.59
CA THR A 69 6.45 -6.80 2.67
C THR A 69 6.47 -7.77 1.49
N PHE A 70 6.72 -7.31 0.26
CA PHE A 70 6.85 -8.19 -0.92
C PHE A 70 8.04 -9.16 -0.79
N VAL A 71 9.19 -8.68 -0.30
CA VAL A 71 10.38 -9.53 -0.07
C VAL A 71 10.08 -10.57 1.00
N SER A 72 9.48 -10.16 2.10
CA SER A 72 9.15 -11.03 3.24
C SER A 72 8.10 -12.08 2.88
N ALA A 73 7.10 -11.71 2.08
CA ALA A 73 6.07 -12.61 1.60
C ALA A 73 6.65 -13.61 0.58
N SER A 74 7.46 -13.13 -0.38
CA SER A 74 8.12 -13.97 -1.39
C SER A 74 8.95 -15.09 -0.76
N ALA A 75 9.59 -14.86 0.38
CA ALA A 75 10.37 -15.89 1.06
C ALA A 75 9.54 -17.09 1.57
N TYR A 76 8.19 -17.03 1.52
CA TYR A 76 7.29 -18.15 1.87
C TYR A 76 7.03 -19.05 0.65
N LEU A 77 7.38 -18.59 -0.55
CA LEU A 77 7.22 -19.37 -1.77
C LEU A 77 8.31 -20.45 -1.86
N GLU A 78 7.95 -21.61 -2.41
CA GLU A 78 8.90 -22.67 -2.71
C GLU A 78 9.48 -22.51 -4.12
N GLY A 79 10.79 -22.70 -4.25
CA GLY A 79 11.51 -22.59 -5.52
C GLY A 79 12.05 -21.19 -5.81
N THR A 80 13.32 -21.12 -6.21
CA THR A 80 14.01 -19.87 -6.51
C THR A 80 13.31 -19.06 -7.61
N ASP A 81 12.86 -19.72 -8.67
CA ASP A 81 12.23 -19.05 -9.82
C ASP A 81 10.93 -18.34 -9.40
N LYS A 82 10.07 -19.02 -8.62
CA LYS A 82 8.83 -18.41 -8.11
C LYS A 82 9.11 -17.20 -7.22
N ARG A 83 10.14 -17.27 -6.36
CA ARG A 83 10.55 -16.15 -5.51
C ARG A 83 11.02 -14.96 -6.32
N VAL A 84 11.82 -15.19 -7.37
CA VAL A 84 12.32 -14.14 -8.25
C VAL A 84 11.17 -13.52 -9.05
N SER A 85 10.30 -14.33 -9.64
CA SER A 85 9.15 -13.83 -10.40
C SER A 85 8.19 -13.02 -9.52
N ALA A 86 7.82 -13.54 -8.35
CA ALA A 86 6.97 -12.81 -7.40
C ALA A 86 7.66 -11.52 -6.92
N GLY A 87 8.96 -11.58 -6.62
CA GLY A 87 9.76 -10.41 -6.27
C GLY A 87 9.71 -9.32 -7.33
N GLN A 88 9.86 -9.67 -8.62
CA GLN A 88 9.80 -8.72 -9.72
C GLN A 88 8.42 -8.06 -9.84
N VAL A 89 7.35 -8.85 -9.75
CA VAL A 89 5.96 -8.33 -9.76
C VAL A 89 5.74 -7.35 -8.61
N GLY A 90 6.21 -7.69 -7.41
CA GLY A 90 6.13 -6.81 -6.25
C GLY A 90 6.91 -5.50 -6.43
N GLN A 91 8.13 -5.56 -6.99
CA GLN A 91 8.91 -4.36 -7.29
C GLN A 91 8.22 -3.47 -8.34
N ASN A 92 7.57 -4.05 -9.34
CA ASN A 92 6.79 -3.28 -10.31
C ASN A 92 5.63 -2.51 -9.63
N ALA A 93 4.95 -3.11 -8.64
CA ALA A 93 3.91 -2.43 -7.87
C ALA A 93 4.47 -1.23 -7.09
N VAL A 94 5.62 -1.39 -6.42
CA VAL A 94 6.30 -0.30 -5.70
C VAL A 94 6.70 0.82 -6.67
N GLN A 95 7.30 0.45 -7.80
CA GLN A 95 7.74 1.42 -8.81
C GLN A 95 6.59 2.24 -9.37
N ASN A 96 5.43 1.62 -9.64
CA ASN A 96 4.24 2.34 -10.10
C ASN A 96 3.81 3.43 -9.11
N LEU A 97 3.83 3.14 -7.80
CA LEU A 97 3.50 4.11 -6.77
C LEU A 97 4.59 5.19 -6.63
N GLN A 98 5.86 4.84 -6.73
CA GLN A 98 6.96 5.80 -6.72
C GLN A 98 6.88 6.77 -7.90
N THR A 99 6.55 6.27 -9.10
CA THR A 99 6.35 7.12 -10.29
C THR A 99 5.19 8.11 -10.10
N ILE A 100 4.13 7.72 -9.37
CA ILE A 100 3.08 8.69 -8.99
C ILE A 100 3.66 9.81 -8.13
N LEU A 101 4.44 9.46 -7.10
CA LEU A 101 5.05 10.45 -6.18
C LEU A 101 6.00 11.39 -6.92
N GLU A 102 6.89 10.85 -7.75
CA GLU A 102 7.81 11.64 -8.59
C GLU A 102 7.06 12.60 -9.51
N TYR A 103 5.90 12.20 -10.04
CA TYR A 103 5.10 13.05 -10.90
C TYR A 103 4.44 14.21 -10.14
N PHE A 104 4.07 14.01 -8.87
CA PHE A 104 3.68 15.10 -7.99
C PHE A 104 4.86 16.05 -7.74
N ASP A 105 6.02 15.53 -7.32
CA ASP A 105 7.19 16.34 -6.95
C ASP A 105 7.80 17.12 -8.14
N SER A 106 7.86 16.53 -9.33
CA SER A 106 8.40 17.19 -10.54
C SER A 106 7.53 18.36 -11.01
N SER A 107 6.24 18.35 -10.68
CA SER A 107 5.31 19.44 -10.98
C SER A 107 5.45 20.63 -10.02
N ASP A 108 5.99 20.40 -8.82
CA ASP A 108 6.28 21.44 -7.83
C ASP A 108 7.51 22.28 -8.25
N VAL A 109 8.46 21.67 -8.96
CA VAL A 109 9.70 22.35 -9.43
C VAL A 109 9.43 23.33 -10.58
N GLN A 110 8.45 23.05 -11.46
CA GLN A 110 8.10 23.95 -12.57
C GLN A 110 7.23 25.13 -12.14
N ASN A 111 6.61 25.06 -10.96
CA ASN A 111 5.74 26.10 -10.41
C ASN A 111 6.38 26.70 -9.16
N LEU A 112 7.34 27.62 -9.34
CA LEU A 112 7.95 28.45 -8.27
C LEU A 112 6.96 29.42 -7.57
N LYS A 113 5.67 29.12 -7.59
CA LYS A 113 4.68 29.65 -6.65
C LYS A 113 4.40 28.56 -5.63
N VAL A 114 4.75 28.86 -4.38
CA VAL A 114 4.48 28.03 -3.20
C VAL A 114 3.09 27.40 -3.28
N GLY A 115 3.02 26.06 -3.38
CA GLY A 115 1.89 25.28 -2.90
C GLY A 115 0.86 24.81 -3.92
N SER A 116 1.22 23.93 -4.86
CA SER A 116 0.18 23.06 -5.43
C SER A 116 0.65 21.61 -5.57
N ASP A 117 0.57 20.86 -4.46
CA ASP A 117 0.39 19.39 -4.43
C ASP A 117 -0.94 18.99 -5.12
N SER A 118 -1.24 19.59 -6.26
CA SER A 118 -2.54 19.54 -6.90
C SER A 118 -2.60 18.32 -7.81
N LEU A 119 -3.65 17.53 -7.64
CA LEU A 119 -4.02 16.48 -8.58
C LEU A 119 -4.40 17.04 -9.96
N ALA A 120 -4.73 18.33 -10.08
CA ALA A 120 -5.24 18.91 -11.31
C ALA A 120 -4.29 18.66 -12.50
N GLY A 121 -4.80 18.02 -13.54
CA GLY A 121 -4.04 17.66 -14.75
C GLY A 121 -3.20 16.38 -14.60
N LYS A 122 -3.24 15.71 -13.44
CA LYS A 122 -2.50 14.48 -13.14
C LYS A 122 -3.42 13.26 -12.99
N GLU A 123 -4.74 13.47 -12.99
CA GLU A 123 -5.74 12.46 -12.66
C GLU A 123 -5.54 11.17 -13.46
N GLN A 124 -5.36 11.28 -14.79
CA GLN A 124 -5.21 10.11 -15.64
C GLN A 124 -3.94 9.31 -15.35
N LEU A 125 -2.82 10.00 -15.07
CA LEU A 125 -1.56 9.34 -14.74
C LEU A 125 -1.68 8.61 -13.41
N VAL A 126 -2.22 9.30 -12.39
CA VAL A 126 -2.45 8.71 -11.07
C VAL A 126 -3.39 7.51 -11.16
N LEU A 127 -4.50 7.62 -11.88
CA LEU A 127 -5.44 6.52 -12.09
C LEU A 127 -4.78 5.31 -12.77
N LYS A 128 -3.94 5.53 -13.78
CA LYS A 128 -3.20 4.46 -14.46
C LYS A 128 -2.18 3.81 -13.52
N GLY A 129 -1.45 4.59 -12.74
CA GLY A 129 -0.47 4.08 -11.78
C GLY A 129 -1.15 3.27 -10.66
N LEU A 130 -2.27 3.75 -10.11
CA LEU A 130 -3.06 3.00 -9.12
C LEU A 130 -3.62 1.70 -9.70
N ASP A 131 -4.11 1.71 -10.94
CA ASP A 131 -4.60 0.50 -11.61
C ASP A 131 -3.49 -0.51 -11.89
N ALA A 132 -2.34 -0.06 -12.40
CA ALA A 132 -1.18 -0.92 -12.62
C ALA A 132 -0.65 -1.51 -11.31
N THR A 133 -0.67 -0.73 -10.22
CA THR A 133 -0.33 -1.22 -8.88
C THR A 133 -1.26 -2.34 -8.45
N ARG A 134 -2.59 -2.18 -8.61
CA ARG A 134 -3.56 -3.24 -8.30
C ARG A 134 -3.30 -4.52 -9.05
N ARG A 135 -3.08 -4.44 -10.37
CA ARG A 135 -2.83 -5.63 -11.20
C ARG A 135 -1.59 -6.38 -10.71
N ASN A 136 -0.50 -5.67 -10.44
CA ASN A 136 0.70 -6.30 -9.88
C ASN A 136 0.45 -6.88 -8.46
N LEU A 137 -0.36 -6.23 -7.62
CA LEU A 137 -0.76 -6.79 -6.33
C LEU A 137 -1.59 -8.08 -6.51
N ASP A 138 -2.57 -8.08 -7.41
CA ASP A 138 -3.40 -9.25 -7.70
C ASP A 138 -2.55 -10.40 -8.28
N ASP A 139 -1.64 -10.09 -9.21
CA ASP A 139 -0.67 -11.05 -9.77
C ASP A 139 0.25 -11.61 -8.69
N PHE A 140 0.77 -10.77 -7.80
CA PHE A 140 1.61 -11.20 -6.68
C PHE A 140 0.85 -12.11 -5.70
N LEU A 141 -0.38 -11.75 -5.35
CA LEU A 141 -1.22 -12.52 -4.45
C LEU A 141 -1.58 -13.90 -5.04
N SER A 142 -1.62 -14.03 -6.37
CA SER A 142 -1.87 -15.31 -7.06
C SER A 142 -0.80 -16.39 -6.82
N TYR A 143 0.39 -16.02 -6.35
CA TYR A 143 1.44 -16.97 -5.98
C TYR A 143 1.17 -17.73 -4.67
N PHE A 144 0.19 -17.27 -3.87
CA PHE A 144 -0.11 -17.83 -2.55
C PHE A 144 -1.40 -18.66 -2.58
N PRO A 145 -1.57 -19.63 -1.65
CA PRO A 145 -2.79 -20.40 -1.54
C PRO A 145 -4.01 -19.51 -1.32
N ALA A 146 -5.11 -19.76 -2.05
CA ALA A 146 -6.33 -18.98 -1.95
C ALA A 146 -6.87 -18.88 -0.51
N GLY A 147 -6.75 -19.95 0.29
CA GLY A 147 -7.17 -19.95 1.69
C GLY A 147 -6.47 -18.91 2.58
N GLU A 148 -5.17 -18.69 2.36
CA GLU A 148 -4.40 -17.66 3.10
C GLU A 148 -4.84 -16.25 2.68
N ILE A 149 -5.07 -16.06 1.37
CA ILE A 149 -5.57 -14.80 0.84
C ILE A 149 -6.97 -14.51 1.39
N ASP A 150 -7.85 -15.50 1.39
CA ASP A 150 -9.25 -15.34 1.81
C ASP A 150 -9.36 -15.09 3.32
N ALA A 151 -8.53 -15.74 4.14
CA ALA A 151 -8.45 -15.44 5.57
C ALA A 151 -8.10 -13.95 5.82
N ALA A 152 -7.09 -13.43 5.12
CA ALA A 152 -6.71 -12.01 5.21
C ALA A 152 -7.80 -11.07 4.68
N LYS A 153 -8.50 -11.43 3.59
CA LYS A 153 -9.65 -10.67 3.07
C LYS A 153 -10.80 -10.62 4.07
N GLN A 154 -11.13 -11.73 4.72
CA GLN A 154 -12.21 -11.77 5.72
C GLN A 154 -11.92 -10.85 6.90
N LYS A 155 -10.66 -10.78 7.35
CA LYS A 155 -10.23 -9.82 8.37
C LYS A 155 -10.49 -8.37 7.93
N ILE A 156 -10.08 -8.00 6.72
CA ILE A 156 -10.30 -6.65 6.17
C ILE A 156 -11.79 -6.34 6.05
N LEU A 157 -12.61 -7.29 5.59
CA LEU A 157 -14.06 -7.11 5.47
C LEU A 157 -14.71 -6.86 6.84
N ALA A 158 -14.35 -7.66 7.84
CA ALA A 158 -14.84 -7.49 9.21
C ALA A 158 -14.43 -6.14 9.80
N GLU A 159 -13.17 -5.74 9.64
CA GLU A 159 -12.67 -4.44 10.11
C GLU A 159 -13.37 -3.28 9.41
N ASN A 160 -13.61 -3.37 8.11
CA ASN A 160 -14.34 -2.31 7.38
C ASN A 160 -15.81 -2.21 7.81
N ALA A 161 -16.48 -3.34 8.04
CA ALA A 161 -17.85 -3.35 8.54
C ALA A 161 -17.94 -2.77 9.96
N LEU A 162 -16.95 -3.05 10.80
CA LEU A 162 -16.85 -2.48 12.13
C LEU A 162 -16.59 -0.97 12.08
N ASN A 163 -15.65 -0.52 11.23
CA ASN A 163 -15.38 0.89 11.01
C ASN A 163 -16.61 1.66 10.50
N GLU A 164 -17.41 1.07 9.62
CA GLU A 164 -18.66 1.67 9.14
C GLU A 164 -19.71 1.76 10.26
N LYS A 165 -19.84 0.70 11.07
CA LYS A 165 -20.79 0.65 12.19
C LYS A 165 -20.42 1.60 13.33
N GLU A 166 -19.14 1.76 13.62
CA GLU A 166 -18.61 2.57 14.71
C GLU A 166 -18.27 4.00 14.30
N PHE A 167 -18.46 4.36 13.03
CA PHE A 167 -18.20 5.71 12.57
C PHE A 167 -19.11 6.71 13.26
N ASP A 168 -18.51 7.65 13.98
CA ASP A 168 -19.22 8.76 14.61
C ASP A 168 -19.63 9.80 13.52
N PRO A 169 -20.94 9.99 13.26
CA PRO A 169 -21.42 10.95 12.27
C PRO A 169 -21.06 12.40 12.61
N GLU A 170 -20.74 12.70 13.87
CA GLU A 170 -20.30 14.04 14.28
C GLU A 170 -18.90 14.38 13.73
N LEU A 171 -18.09 13.37 13.39
CA LEU A 171 -16.78 13.54 12.77
C LEU A 171 -16.85 13.78 11.25
N GLY A 172 -18.03 13.68 10.64
CA GLY A 172 -18.27 13.99 9.23
C GLY A 172 -19.02 12.88 8.48
N PHE A 173 -18.57 12.58 7.26
CA PHE A 173 -19.14 11.51 6.43
C PHE A 173 -18.03 10.63 5.86
N ILE A 174 -18.30 9.33 5.74
CA ILE A 174 -17.36 8.41 5.10
C ILE A 174 -17.38 8.69 3.60
N LEU A 175 -16.36 9.41 3.12
CA LEU A 175 -16.24 9.85 1.72
C LEU A 175 -16.16 8.70 0.70
N ASN A 176 -15.72 7.52 1.14
CA ASN A 176 -15.33 6.42 0.27
C ASN A 176 -15.75 5.04 0.76
N LEU A 177 -16.98 4.94 1.25
CA LEU A 177 -17.64 3.66 1.47
C LEU A 177 -17.54 2.80 0.20
N LYS A 178 -17.28 1.51 0.37
CA LYS A 178 -17.47 0.57 -0.74
C LYS A 178 -18.92 0.70 -1.21
N PRO A 179 -19.16 0.75 -2.54
CA PRO A 179 -20.53 0.69 -3.04
C PRO A 179 -21.23 -0.53 -2.47
N THR A 180 -22.44 -0.35 -1.96
CA THR A 180 -23.33 -1.46 -1.65
C THR A 180 -23.55 -2.25 -2.95
N GLN A 181 -23.23 -3.55 -2.94
CA GLN A 181 -23.52 -4.44 -4.06
C GLN A 181 -25.02 -4.59 -4.27
#